data_AF-A0AA43EYP6-F1
#
_entry.id   AF-A0AA43EYP6-F1
#
_cell.length_a   1.000
_cell.length_b   1.000
_cell.length_c   1.000
_cell.angle_alpha   90.00
_cell.angle_beta   90.00
_cell.angle_gamma   90.00
#
_symmetry.space_group_name_H-M   'P 1'
#
loop_
_entity.id
_entity.type
_entity.pdbx_description
1 polymer ?
#
loop_
_entity_poly.entity_id
_entity_poly.type
_entity_poly.pdbx_seq_one_letter_code
_entity_poly.pdbx_strand_id
1 'polypeptide(L)'
;MPRTTPGGAFRRALAAAALVAAAPADALEPPYEATRRGARCDLEADGSLGCRYLVGRDLEFELRRVGERGVALRLLRSGDAGDYRADAQMMSDCVFVRYGARGRAAGGADFVYAFVSGRNGHVYRQLHECREGK
;
A
#
# COMPACT_ATOMS: atom_id res chain seq x y z
N MET A 1 39.03 -26.86 66.48
CA MET A 1 39.95 -27.00 65.32
C MET A 1 39.44 -28.16 64.46
N PRO A 2 39.36 -28.16 63.12
CA PRO A 2 39.32 -27.09 62.08
C PRO A 2 37.92 -27.00 61.38
N ARG A 3 37.46 -25.78 61.06
CA ARG A 3 37.24 -25.17 59.72
C ARG A 3 36.16 -25.76 58.79
N THR A 4 35.07 -24.99 58.72
CA THR A 4 34.10 -24.76 57.64
C THR A 4 34.69 -24.59 56.23
N THR A 5 34.02 -25.17 55.21
CA THR A 5 33.65 -24.46 53.96
C THR A 5 32.52 -25.18 53.20
N PRO A 6 31.44 -24.49 52.79
CA PRO A 6 30.51 -24.95 51.76
C PRO A 6 30.81 -24.22 50.43
N GLY A 7 31.28 -24.92 49.40
CA GLY A 7 31.26 -24.44 48.01
C GLY A 7 30.10 -25.14 47.31
N GLY A 8 29.02 -24.48 46.91
CA GLY A 8 29.03 -23.35 45.99
C GLY A 8 28.73 -23.86 44.58
N ALA A 9 27.57 -24.49 44.39
CA ALA A 9 27.10 -24.95 43.09
C ALA A 9 26.72 -23.74 42.23
N PHE A 10 27.64 -23.29 41.39
CA PHE A 10 27.42 -22.27 40.37
C PHE A 10 26.39 -22.77 39.35
N ARG A 11 25.13 -22.40 39.55
CA ARG A 11 24.09 -22.46 38.51
C ARG A 11 24.42 -21.40 37.45
N ARG A 12 25.01 -21.82 36.33
CA ARG A 12 25.09 -21.01 35.11
C ARG A 12 23.70 -20.90 34.50
N ALA A 13 22.98 -19.82 34.84
CA ALA A 13 21.80 -19.42 34.10
C ALA A 13 22.25 -18.65 32.84
N LEU A 14 22.14 -19.29 31.68
CA LEU A 14 22.25 -18.63 30.38
C LEU A 14 21.00 -17.75 30.20
N ALA A 15 21.15 -16.44 30.42
CA ALA A 15 20.14 -15.47 30.06
C ALA A 15 20.17 -15.28 28.54
N ALA A 16 19.25 -15.94 27.83
CA ALA A 16 18.97 -15.65 26.43
C ALA A 16 18.20 -14.32 26.35
N ALA A 17 18.91 -13.23 26.06
CA ALA A 17 18.28 -11.94 25.80
C ALA A 17 17.58 -12.00 24.43
N ALA A 18 16.25 -12.07 24.44
CA ALA A 18 15.45 -11.90 23.24
C ALA A 18 15.46 -10.42 22.84
N LEU A 19 16.23 -10.09 21.79
CA LEU A 19 16.14 -8.81 21.10
C LEU A 19 14.78 -8.75 20.39
N VAL A 20 13.77 -8.18 21.04
CA VAL A 20 12.55 -7.74 20.36
C VAL A 20 12.95 -6.55 19.51
N ALA A 21 13.21 -6.79 18.22
CA ALA A 21 13.34 -5.73 17.24
C ALA A 21 12.00 -5.00 17.19
N ALA A 22 11.95 -3.78 17.73
CA ALA A 22 10.84 -2.87 17.48
C ALA A 22 10.81 -2.63 15.97
N ALA A 23 9.87 -3.28 15.27
CA ALA A 23 9.57 -2.91 13.90
C ALA A 23 9.27 -1.41 13.92
N PRO A 24 9.94 -0.58 13.08
CA PRO A 24 9.58 0.82 13.00
C PRO A 24 8.08 0.90 12.72
N ALA A 25 7.38 1.83 13.36
CA ALA A 25 6.05 2.20 12.91
C ALA A 25 6.20 2.54 11.42
N ASP A 26 5.76 1.62 10.55
CA ASP A 26 6.01 1.71 9.12
C ASP A 26 5.53 3.08 8.66
N ALA A 27 6.50 3.94 8.34
CA ALA A 27 6.20 5.28 7.88
C ALA A 27 5.30 5.13 6.66
N LEU A 28 4.14 5.78 6.73
CA LEU A 28 3.14 5.59 5.69
C LEU A 28 3.72 6.03 4.36
N GLU A 29 3.70 5.10 3.40
CA GLU A 29 4.34 5.32 2.13
C GLU A 29 3.53 6.29 1.25
N PRO A 30 4.19 7.13 0.42
CA PRO A 30 3.48 8.00 -0.51
C PRO A 30 2.48 7.23 -1.41
N PRO A 31 1.29 7.78 -1.71
CA PRO A 31 0.25 7.11 -2.49
C PRO A 31 0.75 6.53 -3.81
N TYR A 32 1.66 7.21 -4.50
CA TYR A 32 2.24 6.71 -5.75
C TYR A 32 2.94 5.36 -5.56
N GLU A 33 3.84 5.27 -4.58
CA GLU A 33 4.65 4.08 -4.37
C GLU A 33 3.77 2.92 -3.84
N ALA A 34 2.85 3.23 -2.92
CA ALA A 34 1.89 2.27 -2.40
C ALA A 34 0.99 1.70 -3.50
N THR A 35 0.49 2.57 -4.40
CA THR A 35 -0.39 2.17 -5.50
C THR A 35 0.37 1.36 -6.54
N ARG A 36 1.59 1.79 -6.91
CA ARG A 36 2.43 1.09 -7.88
C ARG A 36 2.80 -0.31 -7.39
N ARG A 37 3.19 -0.46 -6.12
CA ARG A 37 3.49 -1.79 -5.53
C ARG A 37 2.26 -2.70 -5.50
N GLY A 38 1.09 -2.12 -5.23
CA GLY A 38 -0.18 -2.84 -5.16
C GLY A 38 -0.79 -3.21 -6.52
N ALA A 39 -0.22 -2.74 -7.63
CA ALA A 39 -0.75 -2.93 -8.96
C ALA A 39 -0.43 -4.32 -9.51
N ARG A 40 -1.46 -4.98 -10.08
CA ARG A 40 -1.32 -6.20 -10.87
C ARG A 40 -2.23 -6.09 -12.08
N CYS A 41 -1.70 -6.40 -13.25
CA CYS A 41 -2.47 -6.37 -14.50
C CYS A 41 -2.32 -7.70 -15.21
N ASP A 42 -3.45 -8.22 -15.67
CA ASP A 42 -3.58 -9.53 -16.30
C ASP A 42 -4.55 -9.42 -17.48
N LEU A 43 -4.38 -10.29 -18.47
CA LEU A 43 -5.36 -10.42 -19.55
C LEU A 43 -6.57 -11.20 -19.02
N GLU A 44 -7.76 -10.63 -19.21
CA GLU A 44 -9.03 -11.30 -18.94
C GLU A 44 -9.32 -12.37 -20.02
N ALA A 45 -10.27 -13.26 -19.74
CA ALA A 45 -10.65 -14.34 -20.64
C ALA A 45 -11.17 -13.86 -22.01
N ASP A 46 -11.70 -12.63 -22.09
CA ASP A 46 -12.15 -12.00 -23.33
C ASP A 46 -11.02 -11.28 -24.09
N GLY A 47 -9.78 -11.37 -23.60
CA GLY A 47 -8.60 -10.74 -24.18
C GLY A 47 -8.41 -9.28 -23.79
N SER A 48 -9.34 -8.69 -23.02
CA SER A 48 -9.18 -7.33 -22.51
C SER A 48 -8.16 -7.27 -21.37
N LEU A 49 -7.52 -6.11 -21.18
CA LEU A 49 -6.59 -5.91 -20.06
C LEU A 49 -7.38 -5.50 -18.81
N GLY A 50 -7.23 -6.26 -17.73
CA GLY A 50 -7.74 -5.94 -16.40
C GLY A 50 -6.59 -5.61 -15.44
N CYS A 51 -6.77 -4.59 -14.61
CA CYS A 51 -5.80 -4.25 -13.57
C CYS A 51 -6.48 -4.16 -12.20
N ARG A 52 -5.87 -4.77 -11.19
CA ARG A 52 -6.28 -4.71 -9.78
C ARG A 52 -5.24 -3.98 -8.96
N TYR A 53 -5.69 -3.17 -8.03
CA TYR A 53 -4.84 -2.33 -7.18
C TYR A 53 -5.22 -2.56 -5.72
N LEU A 54 -4.30 -3.17 -4.96
CA LEU A 54 -4.42 -3.30 -3.51
C LEU A 54 -3.47 -2.30 -2.83
N VAL A 55 -4.01 -1.21 -2.31
CA VAL A 55 -3.23 -0.07 -1.81
C VAL A 55 -3.31 0.00 -0.29
N GLY A 56 -2.19 -0.26 0.37
CA GLY A 56 -2.17 -0.42 1.83
C GLY A 56 -3.04 -1.59 2.26
N ARG A 57 -3.82 -1.40 3.33
CA ARG A 57 -4.66 -2.46 3.93
C ARG A 57 -6.13 -2.40 3.51
N ASP A 58 -6.60 -1.20 3.18
CA ASP A 58 -8.03 -0.87 3.19
C ASP A 58 -8.58 -0.39 1.84
N LEU A 59 -7.70 -0.08 0.87
CA LEU A 59 -8.14 0.36 -0.46
C LEU A 59 -7.93 -0.75 -1.48
N GLU A 60 -9.00 -1.09 -2.19
CA GLU A 60 -8.94 -2.06 -3.28
C GLU A 60 -9.88 -1.66 -4.42
N PHE A 61 -9.35 -1.61 -5.64
CA PHE A 61 -10.14 -1.31 -6.82
C PHE A 61 -9.61 -2.01 -8.07
N GLU A 62 -10.45 -2.07 -9.09
CA GLU A 62 -10.15 -2.66 -10.39
C GLU A 62 -10.43 -1.68 -11.52
N LEU A 63 -9.60 -1.73 -12.55
CA LEU A 63 -9.87 -1.18 -13.87
C LEU A 63 -10.05 -2.34 -14.84
N ARG A 64 -11.20 -2.39 -15.51
CA ARG A 64 -11.48 -3.39 -16.55
C ARG A 64 -11.44 -2.76 -17.92
N ARG A 65 -11.02 -3.53 -18.94
CA ARG A 65 -10.90 -3.05 -20.33
C ARG A 65 -9.97 -1.85 -20.45
N VAL A 66 -8.82 -1.92 -19.77
CA VAL A 66 -7.78 -0.89 -19.80
C VAL A 66 -7.29 -0.71 -21.26
N GLY A 67 -7.18 0.55 -21.68
CA GLY A 67 -6.80 0.92 -23.05
C GLY A 67 -7.95 0.95 -24.06
N GLU A 68 -9.16 0.53 -23.66
CA GLU A 68 -10.34 0.53 -24.51
C GLU A 68 -11.24 1.76 -24.26
N ARG A 69 -12.07 2.09 -25.26
CA ARG A 69 -13.22 2.97 -25.05
C ARG A 69 -14.22 2.26 -24.14
N GLY A 70 -14.37 2.76 -22.92
CA GLY A 70 -15.27 2.15 -21.93
C GLY A 70 -14.56 1.45 -20.78
N VAL A 71 -13.29 1.76 -20.53
CA VAL A 71 -12.60 1.38 -19.30
C VAL A 71 -13.50 1.66 -18.09
N ALA A 72 -13.64 0.67 -17.22
CA ALA A 72 -14.56 0.74 -16.09
C ALA A 72 -13.79 0.63 -14.78
N LEU A 73 -13.97 1.62 -13.92
CA LEU A 73 -13.53 1.59 -12.53
C LEU A 73 -14.56 0.83 -11.68
N ARG A 74 -14.08 -0.12 -10.89
CA ARG A 74 -14.86 -0.80 -9.85
C ARG A 74 -14.14 -0.71 -8.52
N LEU A 75 -14.73 0.01 -7.57
CA LEU A 75 -14.23 0.07 -6.20
C LEU A 75 -14.69 -1.18 -5.45
N LEU A 76 -13.75 -2.05 -5.06
CA LEU A 76 -14.03 -3.28 -4.31
C LEU A 76 -14.08 -3.03 -2.81
N ARG A 77 -13.19 -2.16 -2.32
CA ARG A 77 -13.13 -1.71 -0.93
C ARG A 77 -12.78 -0.23 -0.89
N SER A 78 -13.63 0.57 -0.22
CA SER A 78 -13.31 1.98 0.02
C SER A 78 -12.38 2.12 1.23
N GLY A 79 -11.32 2.90 1.05
CA GLY A 79 -10.38 3.25 2.10
C GLY A 79 -10.56 4.67 2.65
N ASP A 80 -11.76 5.26 2.57
CA ASP A 80 -12.00 6.64 3.07
C ASP A 80 -11.54 6.85 4.52
N ALA A 81 -11.80 5.88 5.40
CA ALA A 81 -11.32 5.86 6.79
C ALA A 81 -9.92 5.20 6.96
N GLY A 82 -9.40 4.60 5.90
CA GLY A 82 -8.17 3.83 5.90
C GLY A 82 -6.92 4.66 5.66
N ASP A 83 -5.85 3.95 5.29
CA ASP A 83 -4.53 4.53 5.02
C ASP A 83 -4.55 5.33 3.69
N TYR A 84 -5.29 4.85 2.70
CA TYR A 84 -5.43 5.43 1.36
C TYR A 84 -6.88 5.40 0.91
N ARG A 85 -7.27 6.29 -0.01
CA ARG A 85 -8.59 6.30 -0.67
C ARG A 85 -8.43 6.57 -2.16
N ALA A 86 -9.32 6.01 -2.96
CA ALA A 86 -9.48 6.36 -4.37
C ALA A 86 -10.75 7.20 -4.56
N ASP A 87 -10.76 8.10 -5.53
CA ASP A 87 -12.00 8.74 -5.95
C ASP A 87 -12.89 7.73 -6.70
N ALA A 88 -14.19 7.74 -6.41
CA ALA A 88 -15.14 6.75 -6.90
C ALA A 88 -15.47 6.89 -8.40
N GLN A 89 -14.99 7.96 -9.05
CA GLN A 89 -15.17 8.24 -10.46
C GLN A 89 -13.82 8.49 -11.11
N MET A 90 -13.69 8.08 -12.37
CA MET A 90 -12.54 8.43 -13.19
C MET A 90 -12.69 9.86 -13.67
N MET A 91 -11.66 10.67 -13.47
CA MET A 91 -11.58 12.03 -14.01
C MET A 91 -10.59 12.05 -15.16
N SER A 92 -11.06 12.36 -16.37
CA SER A 92 -10.23 12.38 -17.58
C SER A 92 -9.46 11.06 -17.80
N ASP A 93 -10.16 9.94 -17.69
CA ASP A 93 -9.61 8.57 -17.77
C ASP A 93 -8.59 8.22 -16.68
N CYS A 94 -8.47 9.01 -15.60
CA CYS A 94 -7.54 8.76 -14.50
C CYS A 94 -8.28 8.50 -13.18
N VAL A 95 -7.83 7.51 -12.40
CA VAL A 95 -8.23 7.29 -11.00
C VAL A 95 -7.27 8.04 -10.10
N PHE A 96 -7.81 8.78 -9.14
CA PHE A 96 -7.02 9.57 -8.19
C PHE A 96 -6.91 8.80 -6.89
N VAL A 97 -5.69 8.52 -6.44
CA VAL A 97 -5.43 7.89 -5.14
C VAL A 97 -4.70 8.87 -4.25
N ARG A 98 -5.19 9.04 -3.02
CA ARG A 98 -4.60 9.92 -1.99
C ARG A 98 -4.68 9.26 -0.61
N TYR A 99 -4.13 9.91 0.40
CA TYR A 99 -4.27 9.43 1.77
C TYR A 99 -5.74 9.42 2.24
N GLY A 100 -6.11 8.36 2.94
CA GLY A 100 -7.38 8.25 3.66
C GLY A 100 -7.31 8.96 5.01
N ALA A 101 -8.38 8.93 5.80
CA ALA A 101 -8.43 9.62 7.09
C ALA A 101 -7.31 9.19 8.05
N ARG A 102 -7.04 7.88 8.15
CA ARG A 102 -5.96 7.35 8.99
C ARG A 102 -4.59 7.78 8.47
N GLY A 103 -4.41 7.75 7.15
CA GLY A 103 -3.14 8.12 6.55
C GLY A 103 -2.78 9.60 6.76
N ARG A 104 -3.79 10.48 6.69
CA ARG A 104 -3.64 11.90 7.01
C ARG A 104 -3.32 12.14 8.49
N ALA A 105 -4.02 11.45 9.40
CA ALA A 105 -3.74 11.52 10.83
C ALA A 105 -2.32 11.06 11.18
N ALA A 106 -1.74 10.16 10.38
CA ALA A 106 -0.36 9.70 10.49
C ALA A 106 0.68 10.63 9.83
N GLY A 107 0.29 11.83 9.38
CA GLY A 107 1.19 12.82 8.77
C GLY A 107 1.23 12.83 7.24
N GLY A 108 0.35 12.07 6.58
CA GLY A 108 0.18 12.14 5.13
C GLY A 108 -0.43 13.48 4.68
N ALA A 109 0.10 14.05 3.60
CA ALA A 109 -0.34 15.35 3.08
C ALA A 109 -1.46 15.24 2.02
N ASP A 110 -2.47 16.11 2.13
CA ASP A 110 -3.68 16.12 1.28
C ASP A 110 -3.41 16.32 -0.22
N PHE A 111 -2.26 16.91 -0.57
CA PHE A 111 -1.90 17.25 -1.94
C PHE A 111 -0.97 16.23 -2.61
N VAL A 112 -0.69 15.10 -1.95
CA VAL A 112 0.12 14.03 -2.52
C VAL A 112 -0.80 12.99 -3.14
N TYR A 113 -0.67 12.80 -4.46
CA TYR A 113 -1.52 11.94 -5.25
C TYR A 113 -0.73 10.86 -5.98
N ALA A 114 -1.43 9.78 -6.30
CA ALA A 114 -1.13 8.92 -7.42
C ALA A 114 -2.27 9.02 -8.44
N PHE A 115 -1.93 8.84 -9.71
CA PHE A 115 -2.90 8.82 -10.80
C PHE A 115 -2.77 7.50 -11.55
N VAL A 116 -3.85 6.73 -11.64
CA VAL A 116 -3.87 5.48 -12.40
C VAL A 116 -4.55 5.71 -13.73
N SER A 117 -3.86 5.46 -14.84
CA SER A 117 -4.41 5.71 -16.17
C SER A 117 -5.28 4.55 -16.63
N GLY A 118 -6.51 4.85 -17.01
CA GLY A 118 -7.39 3.92 -17.72
C GLY A 118 -6.90 3.56 -19.12
N ARG A 119 -5.91 4.29 -19.66
CA ARG A 119 -5.36 4.04 -21.00
C ARG A 119 -4.37 2.89 -21.05
N ASN A 120 -3.67 2.63 -19.95
CA ASN A 120 -2.60 1.63 -19.91
C ASN A 120 -2.43 0.93 -18.55
N GLY A 121 -3.17 1.33 -17.52
CA GLY A 121 -3.12 0.73 -16.19
C GLY A 121 -1.89 1.17 -15.37
N HIS A 122 -1.04 2.04 -15.91
CA HIS A 122 0.13 2.54 -15.19
C HIS A 122 -0.23 3.58 -14.14
N VAL A 123 0.62 3.64 -13.12
CA VAL A 123 0.53 4.58 -12.00
C VAL A 123 1.53 5.71 -12.25
N TYR A 124 1.06 6.94 -12.09
CA TYR A 124 1.79 8.17 -12.36
C TYR A 124 1.79 9.10 -11.15
N ARG A 125 2.83 9.93 -11.05
CA ARG A 125 2.91 10.99 -10.04
C ARG A 125 2.21 12.26 -10.51
N GLN A 126 2.06 12.43 -11.82
CA GLN A 126 1.48 13.65 -12.40
C GLN A 126 0.24 13.33 -13.21
N LEU A 127 -0.77 14.20 -13.09
CA LEU A 127 -2.03 14.04 -13.82
C LEU A 127 -1.83 14.13 -15.34
N HIS A 128 -0.91 14.98 -15.81
CA HIS A 128 -0.67 15.14 -17.24
C HIS A 128 -0.11 13.86 -17.87
N GLU A 129 0.87 13.21 -17.23
CA GLU A 129 1.43 11.91 -17.64
C GLU A 129 0.34 10.83 -17.67
N CYS A 130 -0.51 10.79 -16.65
CA CYS A 130 -1.63 9.85 -16.59
C CYS A 130 -2.61 10.03 -17.76
N ARG A 131 -2.96 11.28 -18.09
CA ARG A 131 -3.87 11.61 -19.20
C ARG A 131 -3.27 11.23 -20.55
N GLU A 132 -1.96 11.35 -20.69
CA GLU A 132 -1.25 10.97 -21.91
C GLU A 132 -0.98 9.46 -21.99
N GLY A 133 -0.94 8.78 -20.84
CA GLY A 133 -0.58 7.36 -20.75
C GLY A 133 0.89 7.12 -21.14
N LYS A 134 1.79 8.04 -20.76
CA LYS A 134 3.23 7.98 -21.07
C LYS A 134 4.03 7.87 -19.79
#